data_AF-A0A255Z699-F1
#
_entry.id   AF-A0A255Z699-F1
#
_cell.length_a   1.000
_cell.length_b   1.000
_cell.length_c   1.000
_cell.angle_alpha   90.00
_cell.angle_beta   90.00
_cell.angle_gamma   90.00
#
_symmetry.space_group_name_H-M   'P 1'
#
loop_
_entity.id
_entity.type
_entity.pdbx_description
1 polymer ?
#
loop_
_entity_poly.entity_id
_entity_poly.type
_entity_poly.pdbx_seq_one_letter_code
_entity_poly.pdbx_strand_id
1 'polypeptide(L)'
;MNDMALWWPDLAAGTGVRDSRTGGIDHAERVRYLTDLQQGGTVFTLTRGEQLLLWSARRWRHGRFRWDQVEMEFRRMLPGGWQDALIAWEEALELLHQYPTGRPDIGNGCRSALSTDERALLTLVAVLQRGPRARVSAAWLLSHLIASARQRDLAAALLGLAATLSLAGTELPLRACPVPVIDHLKAVSG
;
A
#
# COMPACT_ATOMS: atom_id res chain seq x y z
N MET A 1 -31.72 5.92 -15.36
CA MET A 1 -31.94 5.35 -14.01
C MET A 1 -30.57 5.06 -13.43
N ASN A 2 -30.14 5.92 -12.51
CA ASN A 2 -28.80 5.91 -11.91
C ASN A 2 -28.84 5.13 -10.60
N ASP A 3 -28.21 3.95 -10.56
CA ASP A 3 -27.82 3.30 -9.31
C ASP A 3 -26.29 3.36 -9.21
N MET A 4 -25.80 4.50 -8.74
CA MET A 4 -24.39 4.76 -8.48
C MET A 4 -24.10 4.35 -7.03
N ALA A 5 -23.99 3.04 -6.79
CA ALA A 5 -23.55 2.51 -5.50
C ALA A 5 -22.03 2.76 -5.34
N LEU A 6 -21.69 3.88 -4.68
CA LEU A 6 -20.40 4.19 -4.09
C LEU A 6 -20.13 3.19 -2.96
N TRP A 7 -19.40 2.10 -3.25
CA TRP A 7 -19.19 0.99 -2.31
C TRP A 7 -17.90 1.08 -1.49
N TRP A 8 -17.27 2.27 -1.44
CA TRP A 8 -16.27 2.58 -0.42
C TRP A 8 -16.74 3.78 0.40
N PRO A 9 -17.08 3.61 1.70
CA PRO A 9 -17.72 4.65 2.51
C PRO A 9 -16.91 5.96 2.57
N ASP A 10 -15.59 5.89 2.57
CA ASP A 10 -14.75 7.05 2.91
C ASP A 10 -14.29 7.89 1.72
N LEU A 11 -14.45 7.41 0.47
CA LEU A 11 -14.14 8.22 -0.72
C LEU A 11 -15.28 9.17 -1.09
N ALA A 12 -16.50 8.90 -0.60
CA ALA A 12 -17.67 9.76 -0.78
C ALA A 12 -17.82 10.82 0.33
N ALA A 13 -17.17 10.62 1.48
CA ALA A 13 -17.30 11.48 2.65
C ALA A 13 -16.32 12.67 2.61
N GLY A 14 -16.46 13.51 1.59
CA GLY A 14 -16.00 14.89 1.65
C GLY A 14 -17.03 15.75 2.38
N THR A 15 -16.61 16.39 3.46
CA THR A 15 -17.28 17.51 4.17
C THR A 15 -18.61 17.21 4.91
N GLY A 16 -18.55 17.18 6.24
CA GLY A 16 -19.77 17.19 7.08
C GLY A 16 -19.48 17.03 8.57
N VAL A 17 -19.18 18.14 9.24
CA VAL A 17 -19.23 18.24 10.71
C VAL A 17 -20.70 18.35 11.15
N ARG A 18 -21.20 17.46 12.03
CA ARG A 18 -21.57 17.72 13.45
C ARG A 18 -22.50 16.65 14.07
N ASP A 19 -22.09 16.19 15.26
CA ASP A 19 -22.82 15.69 16.46
C ASP A 19 -23.96 14.66 16.36
N SER A 20 -23.80 13.51 17.04
CA SER A 20 -24.35 13.34 18.41
C SER A 20 -23.96 12.02 19.11
N ARG A 21 -23.54 12.21 20.37
CA ARG A 21 -23.28 11.31 21.50
C ARG A 21 -23.94 9.91 21.50
N THR A 22 -23.10 8.89 21.72
CA THR A 22 -23.30 7.88 22.77
C THR A 22 -21.94 7.31 23.17
N GLY A 23 -21.66 7.28 24.48
CA GLY A 23 -20.36 6.87 25.03
C GLY A 23 -20.09 5.38 24.86
N GLY A 24 -18.83 5.04 24.63
CA GLY A 24 -18.38 3.65 24.58
C GLY A 24 -17.04 3.50 23.88
N ILE A 25 -15.96 3.96 24.52
CA ILE A 25 -14.55 3.88 24.09
C ILE A 25 -14.33 4.62 22.76
N ASP A 26 -13.53 5.69 22.80
CA ASP A 26 -13.23 6.51 21.63
C ASP A 26 -12.80 5.59 20.48
N HIS A 27 -13.49 5.68 19.33
CA HIS A 27 -13.15 4.87 18.17
C HIS A 27 -11.65 4.99 17.84
N ALA A 28 -11.07 6.17 18.10
CA ALA A 28 -9.65 6.42 18.02
C ALA A 28 -8.80 5.57 18.99
N GLU A 29 -9.25 5.34 20.23
CA GLU A 29 -8.58 4.45 21.19
C GLU A 29 -8.70 2.98 20.79
N ARG A 30 -9.84 2.58 20.23
CA ARG A 30 -10.04 1.21 19.74
C ARG A 30 -9.20 0.93 18.49
N VAL A 31 -9.11 1.92 17.60
CA VAL A 31 -8.20 1.89 16.43
C VAL A 31 -6.76 1.88 16.88
N ARG A 32 -6.35 2.70 17.86
CA ARG A 32 -5.00 2.66 18.44
C ARG A 32 -4.69 1.31 19.10
N TYR A 33 -5.60 0.77 19.89
CA TYR A 33 -5.44 -0.55 20.52
C TYR A 33 -5.30 -1.67 19.47
N LEU A 34 -6.07 -1.64 18.39
CA LEU A 34 -5.92 -2.58 17.27
C LEU A 34 -4.63 -2.34 16.47
N THR A 35 -4.17 -1.09 16.38
CA THR A 35 -2.91 -0.70 15.72
C THR A 35 -1.68 -1.02 16.57
N ASP A 36 -1.81 -1.07 17.90
CA ASP A 36 -0.76 -1.47 18.84
C ASP A 36 -0.71 -3.00 19.02
N LEU A 37 -1.85 -3.71 18.98
CA LEU A 37 -1.87 -5.19 19.01
C LEU A 37 -1.48 -5.82 17.68
N GLN A 38 -1.84 -5.20 16.56
CA GLN A 38 -1.30 -5.57 15.25
C GLN A 38 -0.14 -4.65 14.95
N GLN A 39 1.08 -5.14 15.11
CA GLN A 39 2.31 -4.57 14.55
C GLN A 39 2.27 -4.51 12.99
N GLY A 40 1.16 -4.05 12.41
CA GLY A 40 0.54 -4.53 11.17
C GLY A 40 -0.16 -3.44 10.36
N GLY A 41 -0.69 -2.39 11.00
CA GLY A 41 -1.41 -1.31 10.32
C GLY A 41 -2.74 -1.76 9.68
N THR A 42 -3.68 -0.82 9.55
CA THR A 42 -4.96 -1.04 8.87
C THR A 42 -5.13 -0.08 7.72
N VAL A 43 -6.02 -0.40 6.78
CA VAL A 43 -6.39 0.49 5.65
C VAL A 43 -6.82 1.89 6.11
N PHE A 44 -7.38 2.00 7.32
CA PHE A 44 -7.84 3.27 7.90
C PHE A 44 -6.70 4.17 8.36
N THR A 45 -5.50 3.62 8.53
CA THR A 45 -4.28 4.39 8.89
C THR A 45 -3.48 4.84 7.67
N LEU A 46 -3.94 4.50 6.46
CA LEU A 46 -3.26 4.81 5.21
C LEU A 46 -3.58 6.23 4.74
N THR A 47 -2.59 6.93 4.20
CA THR A 47 -2.83 8.16 3.45
C THR A 47 -3.60 7.86 2.17
N ARG A 48 -4.18 8.88 1.54
CA ARG A 48 -4.92 8.70 0.27
C ARG A 48 -4.06 8.05 -0.82
N GLY A 49 -2.78 8.42 -0.92
CA GLY A 49 -1.82 7.81 -1.85
C GLY A 49 -1.60 6.32 -1.57
N GLU A 50 -1.38 5.96 -0.30
CA GLU A 50 -1.22 4.57 0.11
C GLU A 50 -2.50 3.75 -0.12
N GLN A 51 -3.67 4.33 0.15
CA GLN A 51 -4.97 3.69 -0.12
C GLN A 51 -5.14 3.41 -1.61
N LEU A 52 -4.83 4.37 -2.49
CA LEU A 52 -4.91 4.18 -3.94
C LEU A 52 -4.00 3.04 -4.42
N LEU A 53 -2.73 3.03 -3.99
CA LEU A 53 -1.78 1.97 -4.37
C LEU A 53 -2.24 0.61 -3.84
N LEU A 54 -2.61 0.51 -2.57
CA LEU A 54 -3.08 -0.75 -2.00
C LEU A 54 -4.34 -1.27 -2.70
N TRP A 55 -5.35 -0.41 -2.85
CA TRP A 55 -6.61 -0.76 -3.48
C TRP A 55 -6.42 -1.22 -4.93
N SER A 56 -5.59 -0.51 -5.70
CA SER A 56 -5.26 -0.89 -7.08
C SER A 56 -4.46 -2.19 -7.13
N ALA A 57 -3.47 -2.41 -6.27
CA ALA A 57 -2.73 -3.68 -6.18
C ALA A 57 -3.66 -4.87 -5.92
N ARG A 58 -4.58 -4.74 -4.94
CA ARG A 58 -5.55 -5.79 -4.62
C ARG A 58 -6.47 -6.06 -5.81
N ARG A 59 -7.04 -5.03 -6.44
CA ARG A 59 -7.89 -5.21 -7.63
C ARG A 59 -7.16 -5.87 -8.78
N TRP A 60 -5.94 -5.44 -9.04
CA TRP A 60 -5.08 -5.99 -10.08
C TRP A 60 -4.86 -7.48 -9.84
N ARG A 61 -4.50 -7.87 -8.61
CA ARG A 61 -4.24 -9.26 -8.22
C ARG A 61 -5.45 -10.17 -8.41
N HIS A 62 -6.65 -9.63 -8.23
CA HIS A 62 -7.93 -10.34 -8.32
C HIS A 62 -8.66 -10.09 -9.65
N GLY A 63 -7.91 -9.87 -10.74
CA GLY A 63 -8.45 -9.87 -12.11
C GLY A 63 -8.75 -8.50 -12.70
N ARG A 64 -8.11 -7.43 -12.21
CA ARG A 64 -8.25 -6.04 -12.73
C ARG A 64 -9.70 -5.56 -12.81
N PHE A 65 -10.56 -5.98 -11.89
CA PHE A 65 -11.96 -5.58 -11.88
C PHE A 65 -12.11 -4.05 -11.74
N ARG A 66 -12.90 -3.44 -12.64
CA ARG A 66 -13.14 -1.99 -12.73
C ARG A 66 -11.85 -1.15 -12.74
N TRP A 67 -10.90 -1.53 -13.58
CA TRP A 67 -9.65 -0.79 -13.74
C TRP A 67 -9.85 0.66 -14.22
N ASP A 68 -10.95 0.91 -14.92
CA ASP A 68 -11.43 2.26 -15.27
C ASP A 68 -11.57 3.19 -14.05
N GLN A 69 -11.98 2.66 -12.89
CA GLN A 69 -12.05 3.43 -11.65
C GLN A 69 -10.66 3.74 -11.09
N VAL A 70 -9.72 2.81 -11.24
CA VAL A 70 -8.33 3.00 -10.83
C VAL A 70 -7.72 4.12 -11.65
N GLU A 71 -7.87 4.07 -12.97
CA GLU A 71 -7.45 5.15 -13.88
C GLU A 71 -8.03 6.51 -13.47
N MET A 72 -9.32 6.57 -13.17
CA MET A 72 -9.96 7.82 -12.74
C MET A 72 -9.39 8.37 -11.43
N GLU A 73 -9.10 7.52 -10.44
CA GLU A 73 -8.50 7.96 -9.18
C GLU A 73 -7.05 8.40 -9.36
N PHE A 74 -6.27 7.72 -10.22
CA PHE A 74 -4.93 8.16 -10.59
C PHE A 74 -4.98 9.54 -11.28
N ARG A 75 -5.92 9.76 -12.21
CA ARG A 75 -6.13 11.08 -12.85
C ARG A 75 -6.49 12.17 -11.84
N ARG A 76 -7.33 11.86 -10.86
CA ARG A 76 -7.74 12.82 -9.81
C ARG A 76 -6.59 13.18 -8.87
N MET A 77 -5.76 12.20 -8.52
CA MET A 77 -4.63 12.40 -7.61
C MET A 77 -3.43 13.05 -8.32
N LEU A 78 -3.20 12.72 -9.59
CA LEU A 78 -2.06 13.16 -10.38
C LEU A 78 -2.54 13.84 -11.68
N PRO A 79 -3.06 15.09 -11.62
CA PRO A 79 -3.59 15.77 -12.80
C PRO A 79 -2.60 15.86 -13.97
N GLY A 80 -1.29 15.86 -13.67
CA GLY A 80 -0.21 15.64 -14.62
C GLY A 80 0.56 14.36 -14.30
N GLY A 81 0.99 13.62 -15.33
CA GLY A 81 1.82 12.42 -15.17
C GLY A 81 1.08 11.15 -14.69
N TRP A 82 -0.25 11.17 -14.52
CA TRP A 82 -0.99 9.98 -14.08
C TRP A 82 -0.77 8.75 -14.98
N GLN A 83 -0.57 8.96 -16.29
CA GLN A 83 -0.31 7.88 -17.25
C GLN A 83 1.00 7.18 -16.93
N ASP A 84 2.07 7.95 -16.76
CA ASP A 84 3.40 7.41 -16.43
C ASP A 84 3.38 6.70 -15.08
N ALA A 85 2.73 7.29 -14.08
CA ALA A 85 2.55 6.65 -12.78
C ALA A 85 1.78 5.33 -12.88
N LEU A 86 0.67 5.29 -13.62
CA LEU A 86 -0.15 4.10 -13.76
C LEU A 86 0.58 2.99 -14.53
N ILE A 87 1.25 3.32 -15.64
CA ILE A 87 2.03 2.36 -16.43
C ILE A 87 3.15 1.76 -15.57
N ALA A 88 3.91 2.61 -14.88
CA ALA A 88 4.98 2.17 -13.99
C ALA A 88 4.44 1.28 -12.84
N TRP A 89 3.24 1.61 -12.34
CA TRP A 89 2.59 0.80 -11.31
C TRP A 89 2.12 -0.55 -11.82
N GLU A 90 1.50 -0.59 -13.00
CA GLU A 90 1.06 -1.82 -13.64
C GLU A 90 2.24 -2.74 -13.97
N GLU A 91 3.35 -2.19 -14.47
CA GLU A 91 4.57 -2.93 -14.72
C GLU A 91 5.14 -3.53 -13.43
N ALA A 92 5.16 -2.76 -12.34
CA ALA A 92 5.59 -3.27 -11.04
C ALA A 92 4.69 -4.43 -10.54
N LEU A 93 3.37 -4.30 -10.68
CA LEU A 93 2.42 -5.34 -10.28
C LEU A 93 2.55 -6.60 -11.15
N GLU A 94 2.80 -6.44 -12.45
CA GLU A 94 3.06 -7.55 -13.37
C GLU A 94 4.34 -8.30 -13.00
N LEU A 95 5.43 -7.59 -12.72
CA LEU A 95 6.69 -8.19 -12.28
C LEU A 95 6.53 -8.96 -10.96
N LEU A 96 5.80 -8.40 -9.99
CA LEU A 96 5.47 -9.06 -8.72
C LEU A 96 4.59 -10.31 -8.92
N HIS A 97 3.77 -10.33 -9.97
CA HIS A 97 2.92 -11.47 -10.28
C HIS A 97 3.67 -12.60 -10.97
N GLN A 98 4.53 -12.27 -11.94
CA GLN A 98 5.24 -13.25 -12.76
C GLN A 98 6.44 -13.86 -12.04
N TYR A 99 7.11 -13.11 -11.17
CA TYR A 99 8.40 -13.51 -10.58
C TYR A 99 8.51 -13.33 -9.05
N PRO A 100 7.49 -13.71 -8.27
CA PRO A 100 7.54 -13.51 -6.82
C PRO A 100 8.60 -14.41 -6.18
N THR A 101 9.24 -13.94 -5.10
CA THR A 101 10.17 -14.78 -4.30
C THR A 101 9.43 -15.94 -3.60
N GLY A 102 8.13 -15.77 -3.36
CA GLY A 102 7.25 -16.76 -2.72
C GLY A 102 5.81 -16.60 -3.20
N ARG A 103 4.83 -16.88 -2.34
CA ARG A 103 3.42 -16.54 -2.64
C ARG A 103 3.14 -15.15 -2.07
N PRO A 104 2.93 -14.11 -2.91
CA PRO A 104 2.65 -12.77 -2.40
C PRO A 104 1.36 -12.77 -1.59
N ASP A 105 1.42 -12.34 -0.32
CA ASP A 105 0.25 -12.10 0.53
C ASP A 105 -0.37 -10.76 0.16
N ILE A 106 -1.00 -10.66 -1.00
CA ILE A 106 -1.84 -9.51 -1.36
C ILE A 106 -3.30 -9.89 -1.12
N GLY A 107 -3.93 -9.22 -0.17
CA GLY A 107 -5.29 -9.50 0.27
C GLY A 107 -6.33 -9.23 -0.81
N ASN A 108 -7.57 -9.67 -0.57
CA ASN A 108 -8.72 -9.20 -1.34
C ASN A 108 -9.18 -7.82 -0.83
N GLY A 109 -10.08 -7.17 -1.58
CA GLY A 109 -10.58 -5.83 -1.24
C GLY A 109 -11.31 -5.74 0.11
N CYS A 110 -11.77 -6.87 0.67
CA CYS A 110 -12.52 -6.91 1.93
C CYS A 110 -11.62 -6.94 3.18
N ARG A 111 -10.32 -7.18 3.03
CA ARG A 111 -9.38 -7.28 4.17
C ARG A 111 -9.03 -5.89 4.71
N SER A 112 -9.37 -5.58 5.96
CA SER A 112 -9.01 -4.28 6.57
C SER A 112 -7.57 -4.22 7.09
N ALA A 113 -7.01 -5.37 7.49
CA ALA A 113 -5.62 -5.49 7.90
C ALA A 113 -4.66 -5.50 6.69
N LEU A 114 -3.47 -4.94 6.87
CA LEU A 114 -2.40 -5.03 5.87
C LEU A 114 -1.60 -6.31 6.08
N SER A 115 -1.22 -6.96 4.99
CA SER A 115 -0.22 -8.03 5.05
C SER A 115 1.20 -7.47 5.22
N THR A 116 2.16 -8.37 5.42
CA THR A 116 3.60 -8.03 5.39
C THR A 116 4.03 -7.55 4.01
N ASP A 117 3.59 -8.20 2.93
CA ASP A 117 3.97 -7.82 1.56
C ASP A 117 3.33 -6.50 1.12
N GLU A 118 2.08 -6.24 1.49
CA GLU A 118 1.39 -4.98 1.22
C GLU A 118 2.12 -3.81 1.90
N ARG A 119 2.55 -4.01 3.15
CA ARG A 119 3.37 -3.01 3.84
C ARG A 119 4.75 -2.85 3.24
N ALA A 120 5.40 -3.94 2.88
CA ALA A 120 6.72 -3.90 2.26
C ALA A 120 6.67 -3.13 0.94
N LEU A 121 5.63 -3.34 0.12
CA LEU A 121 5.40 -2.64 -1.13
C LEU A 121 5.17 -1.13 -0.92
N LEU A 122 4.28 -0.74 0.00
CA LEU A 122 4.05 0.67 0.33
C LEU A 122 5.31 1.35 0.89
N THR A 123 6.01 0.66 1.79
CA THR A 123 7.26 1.15 2.38
C THR A 123 8.34 1.30 1.32
N LEU A 124 8.42 0.38 0.36
CA LEU A 124 9.39 0.43 -0.73
C LEU A 124 9.18 1.67 -1.60
N VAL A 125 7.93 2.00 -1.97
CA VAL A 125 7.63 3.25 -2.70
C VAL A 125 8.03 4.47 -1.86
N ALA A 126 7.66 4.52 -0.58
CA ALA A 126 8.03 5.61 0.32
C ALA A 126 9.56 5.78 0.48
N VAL A 127 10.31 4.67 0.53
CA VAL A 127 11.77 4.67 0.59
C VAL A 127 12.35 5.23 -0.71
N LEU A 128 11.84 4.82 -1.87
CA LEU A 128 12.31 5.29 -3.18
C LEU A 128 12.09 6.80 -3.37
N GLN A 129 11.04 7.37 -2.79
CA GLN A 129 10.81 8.83 -2.80
C GLN A 129 11.90 9.63 -2.07
N ARG A 130 12.63 9.02 -1.13
CA ARG A 130 13.73 9.69 -0.39
C ARG A 130 15.05 9.74 -1.15
N GLY A 131 15.06 9.23 -2.38
CA GLY A 131 16.21 9.30 -3.26
C GLY A 131 17.36 8.35 -2.87
N PRO A 132 18.58 8.61 -3.40
CA PRO A 132 19.65 7.62 -3.45
C PRO A 132 20.13 7.09 -2.09
N ARG A 133 20.00 7.90 -1.03
CA ARG A 133 20.47 7.56 0.33
C ARG A 133 19.64 6.44 0.98
N ALA A 134 18.43 6.17 0.48
CA ALA A 134 17.54 5.16 1.02
C ALA A 134 17.61 3.79 0.28
N ARG A 135 18.52 3.65 -0.70
CA ARG A 135 18.64 2.46 -1.58
C ARG A 135 18.96 1.16 -0.83
N VAL A 136 19.71 1.22 0.27
CA VAL A 136 20.07 0.02 1.05
C VAL A 136 18.81 -0.61 1.67
N SER A 137 17.92 0.21 2.24
CA SER A 137 16.63 -0.25 2.77
C SER A 137 15.69 -0.76 1.67
N ALA A 138 15.76 -0.17 0.46
CA ALA A 138 14.99 -0.65 -0.69
C ALA A 138 15.44 -2.03 -1.18
N ALA A 139 16.76 -2.29 -1.20
CA ALA A 139 17.31 -3.59 -1.64
C ALA A 139 16.82 -4.75 -0.77
N TRP A 140 16.75 -4.56 0.55
CA TRP A 140 16.21 -5.56 1.47
C TRP A 140 14.72 -5.83 1.19
N LEU A 141 13.90 -4.78 1.06
CA LEU A 141 12.47 -4.92 0.74
C LEU A 141 12.24 -5.61 -0.61
N LEU A 142 13.06 -5.29 -1.62
CA LEU A 142 13.01 -5.94 -2.93
C LEU A 142 13.31 -7.44 -2.82
N SER A 143 14.29 -7.83 -2.01
CA SER A 143 14.63 -9.25 -1.81
C SER A 143 13.50 -10.07 -1.18
N HIS A 144 12.65 -9.43 -0.38
CA HIS A 144 11.48 -10.06 0.19
C HIS A 144 10.38 -10.32 -0.85
N LEU A 145 10.21 -9.39 -1.79
CA LEU A 145 9.07 -9.37 -2.72
C LEU A 145 9.35 -10.12 -4.04
N ILE A 146 10.54 -9.96 -4.61
CA ILE A 146 10.85 -10.45 -5.96
C ILE A 146 12.21 -11.16 -6.06
N ALA A 147 12.28 -12.15 -6.95
CA ALA A 147 13.50 -12.88 -7.25
C ALA A 147 14.65 -11.94 -7.67
N SER A 148 15.88 -12.27 -7.27
CA SER A 148 17.08 -11.42 -7.45
C SER A 148 17.29 -10.93 -8.89
N ALA A 149 17.03 -11.79 -9.88
CA ALA A 149 17.18 -11.49 -11.30
C ALA A 149 16.25 -10.36 -11.79
N ARG A 150 15.15 -10.09 -11.09
CA ARG A 150 14.13 -9.09 -11.46
C ARG A 150 14.07 -7.88 -10.55
N GLN A 151 14.90 -7.83 -9.50
CA GLN A 151 14.91 -6.72 -8.56
C GLN A 151 15.21 -5.38 -9.23
N ARG A 152 16.08 -5.36 -10.24
CA ARG A 152 16.42 -4.14 -10.99
C ARG A 152 15.22 -3.63 -11.79
N ASP A 153 14.49 -4.52 -12.46
CA ASP A 153 13.33 -4.18 -13.28
C ASP A 153 12.21 -3.62 -12.39
N LEU A 154 11.92 -4.31 -11.28
CA LEU A 154 10.92 -3.84 -10.31
C LEU A 154 11.31 -2.51 -9.68
N ALA A 155 12.59 -2.34 -9.31
CA ALA A 155 13.08 -1.10 -8.74
C ALA A 155 12.94 0.07 -9.73
N ALA A 156 13.18 -0.16 -11.03
CA ALA A 156 13.04 0.88 -12.05
C ALA A 156 11.57 1.33 -12.20
N ALA A 157 10.64 0.38 -12.31
CA ALA A 157 9.21 0.67 -12.38
C ALA A 157 8.73 1.42 -11.13
N LEU A 158 9.06 0.92 -9.93
CA LEU A 158 8.68 1.58 -8.68
C LEU A 158 9.35 2.95 -8.49
N LEU A 159 10.56 3.15 -9.02
CA LEU A 159 11.23 4.45 -9.00
C LEU A 159 10.53 5.46 -9.93
N GLY A 160 10.06 5.01 -11.10
CA GLY A 160 9.24 5.84 -12.00
C GLY A 160 7.95 6.31 -11.32
N LEU A 161 7.23 5.38 -10.69
CA LEU A 161 6.05 5.71 -9.89
C LEU A 161 6.38 6.68 -8.75
N ALA A 162 7.41 6.38 -7.95
CA ALA A 162 7.82 7.21 -6.82
C ALA A 162 8.19 8.64 -7.25
N ALA A 163 8.90 8.78 -8.38
CA ALA A 163 9.28 10.08 -8.94
C ALA A 163 8.04 10.89 -9.36
N THR A 164 7.08 10.27 -10.06
CA THR A 164 5.84 10.94 -10.47
C THR A 164 5.00 11.38 -9.27
N LEU A 165 4.89 10.53 -8.24
CA LEU A 165 4.22 10.88 -6.99
C LEU A 165 4.91 12.07 -6.30
N SER A 166 6.24 12.07 -6.22
CA SER A 166 7.02 13.17 -5.63
C SER A 166 6.85 14.48 -6.41
N LEU A 167 6.87 14.43 -7.75
CA LEU A 167 6.65 15.62 -8.60
C LEU A 167 5.25 16.22 -8.42
N ALA A 168 4.26 15.38 -8.15
CA ALA A 168 2.90 15.80 -7.84
C ALA A 168 2.69 16.21 -6.37
N GLY A 169 3.75 16.23 -5.54
CA GLY A 169 3.67 16.57 -4.11
C GLY A 169 2.96 15.51 -3.26
N THR A 170 2.82 14.28 -3.76
CA THR A 170 2.21 13.16 -3.02
C THR A 170 3.32 12.33 -2.36
N GLU A 171 3.57 12.58 -1.08
CA GLU A 171 4.56 11.83 -0.29
C GLU A 171 3.91 10.69 0.49
N LEU A 172 4.53 9.51 0.45
CA LEU A 172 4.13 8.37 1.27
C LEU A 172 4.95 8.36 2.58
N PRO A 173 4.29 8.12 3.74
CA PRO A 173 4.98 8.03 5.02
C PRO A 173 5.88 6.79 5.09
N LEU A 174 7.00 6.87 5.81
CA LEU A 174 7.71 5.64 6.19
C LEU A 174 6.90 4.93 7.25
N ARG A 175 6.57 3.68 6.98
CA ARG A 175 6.06 2.77 7.99
C ARG A 175 7.22 2.03 8.62
N ALA A 176 7.09 1.75 9.92
CA ALA A 176 8.00 0.83 10.57
C ALA A 176 7.95 -0.49 9.80
N CYS A 177 9.13 -0.94 9.35
CA CYS A 177 9.26 -2.17 8.61
C CYS A 177 8.79 -3.33 9.51
N PRO A 178 8.06 -4.33 8.98
CA PRO A 178 7.79 -5.54 9.75
C PRO A 178 9.14 -6.15 10.15
N VAL A 179 9.43 -6.15 11.46
CA VAL A 179 10.53 -6.92 12.01
C VAL A 179 10.16 -8.38 11.74
N PRO A 180 11.01 -9.18 11.09
CA PRO A 180 10.76 -10.61 11.01
C PRO A 180 10.60 -11.12 12.44
N VAL A 181 9.49 -11.81 12.72
CA VAL A 181 9.39 -12.61 13.95
C VAL A 181 10.46 -13.69 13.79
N ILE A 182 11.66 -13.41 14.30
CA ILE A 182 12.64 -14.45 14.54
C ILE A 182 12.03 -15.22 15.71
N ASP A 183 11.51 -16.42 15.43
CA ASP A 183 11.10 -17.39 16.44
C ASP A 183 12.32 -17.73 17.30
N HIS A 184 12.61 -16.87 18.28
CA HIS A 184 13.54 -17.15 19.37
C HIS A 184 12.80 -17.88 20.48
N LEU A 185 12.30 -19.07 20.18
CA LEU A 185 11.92 -20.09 21.16
C LEU A 185 12.26 -21.44 20.50
N LYS A 186 13.39 -22.09 20.82
CA LYS A 186 13.65 -22.70 22.13
C LYS A 186 15.16 -22.74 22.43
N ALA A 187 15.64 -21.83 23.27
CA ALA A 187 16.57 -22.25 24.32
C ALA A 187 15.69 -22.62 25.51
N VAL A 188 15.17 -23.85 25.48
CA VAL A 188 14.61 -24.48 26.66
C VAL A 188 15.80 -24.91 27.50
N SER A 189 15.82 -24.42 28.73
CA SER A 189 16.64 -24.86 29.84
C SER A 189 16.74 -26.38 29.91
N GLY A 190 17.97 -26.87 30.07
CA GLY A 190 18.33 -28.26 30.36
C GLY A 190 19.81 -28.34 30.56
#